data_AF-A0A2A2QXM9-F1
#
_entry.id   AF-A0A2A2QXM9-F1
#
_cell.length_a   1.000
_cell.length_b   1.000
_cell.length_c   1.000
_cell.angle_alpha   90.00
_cell.angle_beta   90.00
_cell.angle_gamma   90.00
#
_symmetry.space_group_name_H-M   'P 1'
#
loop_
_entity.id
_entity.type
_entity.pdbx_description
1 polymer ?
#
loop_
_entity_poly.entity_id
_entity_poly.type
_entity_poly.pdbx_seq_one_letter_code
_entity_poly.pdbx_strand_id
1 'polypeptide(L)'
;MKAQPKNQFLSIRNTKMKSNPTKCIGSARAGALTSFILLACGPVFGATFTWDPANTTNGTTIDAGSGTWSLSAGNLWNNAGTNTAWAQTSATVPLHSAVFAGADGTHAINVGEAVATQLLTFSNSGYTLSAASALNIRVAPASGSNIISIASGKSATIGTNVSVVRVGAGIITGGGTLDITGTGATVRIAAGGNSMTVSGSTVNVGTGGAFTATSSMVVGNNSTASAVNVTGGTVTVTGEVATGTLALANNAGAGSAVFTLTSGAVTNNAISGGLRFGNTAANTSSSTFHLDGGILTVARVFEGEAGHASTFNFNGGTIKTRTGTTTAATFMEGIDTVNVRNGGAIFDTNGVNTTVGQALAHSAIGGDNAIDGGLTKDGPGTLTLTGTNTYTGTTTVNGGTLAMAGTGSIANSAGIRINSSTTFDVTGSAASTVTLGATQFLTGTGTVLATGKTVLANGTLAPGNSPGALTQDGGSLQLGGGGDLNWQVHDVNGAAGAGYDTISLVNGATLDLSLLTSLNPYNINLWSLSGLGPDVNGNATGFNNTLAYSWTLFSTGSAIAGFDATDFKINVGAFNGTSGFSNSLGGGSFSVGLADGDTDLVLNFTPVPEPRAALLCGLGLLALLRRRRA
;
A
#
# COMPACT_ATOMS: atom_id res chain seq x y z
N MET A 1 40.63 -57.71 13.18
CA MET A 1 39.89 -58.17 14.37
C MET A 1 38.45 -57.73 14.24
N LYS A 2 37.53 -58.66 14.52
CA LYS A 2 36.07 -58.57 14.37
C LYS A 2 35.43 -57.64 15.42
N ALA A 3 34.35 -56.94 15.05
CA ALA A 3 33.08 -56.94 15.78
C ALA A 3 31.96 -56.20 15.00
N GLN A 4 30.96 -56.97 14.54
CA GLN A 4 29.55 -56.62 14.34
C GLN A 4 28.81 -56.66 15.72
N PRO A 5 27.47 -56.48 15.91
CA PRO A 5 26.35 -56.37 14.94
C PRO A 5 25.20 -55.37 15.33
N LYS A 6 24.19 -55.18 14.44
CA LYS A 6 22.77 -55.61 14.61
C LYS A 6 21.78 -54.83 13.74
N ASN A 7 21.24 -55.53 12.73
CA ASN A 7 19.95 -55.27 12.10
C ASN A 7 18.81 -55.81 12.99
N GLN A 8 17.68 -55.09 13.07
CA GLN A 8 16.39 -55.68 13.46
C GLN A 8 15.25 -55.26 12.52
N PHE A 9 14.44 -56.28 12.26
CA PHE A 9 13.25 -56.37 11.42
C PHE A 9 12.07 -55.54 11.94
N LEU A 10 11.20 -55.06 11.03
CA LEU A 10 9.77 -54.89 11.34
C LEU A 10 8.90 -55.49 10.23
N SER A 11 7.98 -56.35 10.68
CA SER A 11 7.13 -57.26 9.91
C SER A 11 5.92 -56.55 9.29
N ILE A 12 5.72 -56.69 7.98
CA ILE A 12 4.45 -56.36 7.30
C ILE A 12 3.66 -57.66 7.11
N ARG A 13 2.51 -57.79 7.78
CA ARG A 13 1.55 -58.89 7.53
C ARG A 13 0.69 -58.57 6.31
N ASN A 14 0.73 -59.50 5.36
CA ASN A 14 -0.17 -59.63 4.21
C ASN A 14 -1.61 -59.94 4.64
N THR A 15 -2.58 -59.16 4.14
CA THR A 15 -3.98 -59.60 4.05
C THR A 15 -4.37 -59.71 2.58
N LYS A 16 -4.71 -60.93 2.16
CA LYS A 16 -5.08 -61.35 0.80
C LYS A 16 -6.35 -60.64 0.30
N MET A 17 -6.33 -60.12 -0.93
CA MET A 17 -7.53 -59.96 -1.76
C MET A 17 -7.56 -61.04 -2.84
N LYS A 18 -8.70 -61.74 -2.94
CA LYS A 18 -8.98 -62.83 -3.89
C LYS A 18 -9.34 -62.29 -5.29
N SER A 19 -8.66 -62.86 -6.29
CA SER A 19 -9.03 -63.15 -7.69
C SER A 19 -10.39 -62.67 -8.27
N ASN A 20 -10.33 -61.78 -9.28
CA ASN A 20 -10.71 -61.88 -10.73
C ASN A 20 -11.73 -62.97 -11.19
N PRO A 21 -12.34 -62.92 -12.42
CA PRO A 21 -12.20 -61.97 -13.54
C PRO A 21 -13.50 -61.66 -14.36
N THR A 22 -13.49 -60.71 -15.30
CA THR A 22 -13.77 -60.96 -16.75
C THR A 22 -13.61 -59.73 -17.65
N LYS A 23 -12.83 -59.94 -18.74
CA LYS A 23 -12.72 -59.15 -19.96
C LYS A 23 -14.02 -59.19 -20.78
N CYS A 24 -14.29 -58.15 -21.57
CA CYS A 24 -14.58 -58.29 -23.01
C CYS A 24 -14.30 -56.99 -23.78
N ILE A 25 -13.62 -57.15 -24.93
CA ILE A 25 -13.35 -56.17 -25.98
C ILE A 25 -14.35 -56.43 -27.12
N GLY A 26 -14.75 -55.38 -27.85
CA GLY A 26 -15.42 -55.45 -29.16
C GLY A 26 -16.69 -54.61 -29.20
N SER A 27 -17.12 -53.92 -30.25
CA SER A 27 -16.59 -53.59 -31.59
C SER A 27 -17.65 -52.64 -32.19
N ALA A 28 -17.26 -51.70 -33.06
CA ALA A 28 -18.20 -50.83 -33.76
C ALA A 28 -19.08 -51.60 -34.76
N ARG A 29 -20.40 -51.34 -34.78
CA ARG A 29 -21.21 -51.11 -35.99
C ARG A 29 -22.64 -50.68 -35.67
N ALA A 30 -23.22 -50.00 -36.64
CA ALA A 30 -24.41 -49.17 -36.60
C ALA A 30 -25.76 -49.91 -36.48
N GLY A 31 -26.77 -49.17 -35.98
CA GLY A 31 -28.16 -49.25 -36.42
C GLY A 31 -29.14 -49.98 -35.49
N ALA A 32 -29.91 -49.22 -34.69
CA ALA A 32 -31.37 -49.35 -34.53
C ALA A 32 -31.87 -48.41 -33.42
N LEU A 33 -32.75 -47.48 -33.80
CA LEU A 33 -33.60 -46.71 -32.88
C LEU A 33 -34.59 -47.66 -32.20
N THR A 34 -34.51 -47.80 -30.87
CA THR A 34 -35.63 -48.25 -30.04
C THR A 34 -35.55 -47.57 -28.69
N SER A 35 -36.53 -46.70 -28.41
CA SER A 35 -36.72 -45.98 -27.16
C SER A 35 -36.90 -46.94 -25.99
N PHE A 36 -35.94 -46.93 -25.07
CA PHE A 36 -36.16 -47.38 -23.69
C PHE A 36 -36.14 -46.14 -22.79
N ILE A 37 -37.30 -45.83 -22.21
CA ILE A 37 -37.43 -44.86 -21.12
C ILE A 37 -36.71 -45.48 -19.92
N LEU A 38 -35.44 -45.12 -19.75
CA LEU A 38 -34.74 -45.29 -18.50
C LEU A 38 -35.23 -44.15 -17.60
N LEU A 39 -36.10 -44.48 -16.64
CA LEU A 39 -36.49 -43.58 -15.56
C LEU A 39 -35.27 -43.42 -14.64
N ALA A 40 -34.28 -42.64 -15.10
CA ALA A 40 -33.23 -42.13 -14.25
C ALA A 40 -33.90 -41.11 -13.33
N CYS A 41 -34.16 -41.53 -12.09
CA CYS A 41 -34.34 -40.61 -10.98
C CYS A 41 -33.00 -39.88 -10.80
N GLY A 42 -32.80 -38.82 -11.59
CA GLY A 42 -31.82 -37.79 -11.27
C GLY A 42 -32.21 -37.14 -9.94
N PRO A 43 -31.27 -36.49 -9.25
CA PRO A 43 -31.61 -35.79 -8.01
C PRO A 43 -32.78 -34.86 -8.28
N VAL A 44 -33.86 -35.03 -7.52
CA VAL A 44 -35.03 -34.14 -7.55
C VAL A 44 -34.52 -32.75 -7.21
N PHE A 45 -34.41 -31.88 -8.21
CA PHE A 45 -34.14 -30.47 -7.97
C PHE A 45 -35.25 -29.94 -7.06
N GLY A 46 -34.89 -29.24 -5.98
CA GLY A 46 -35.88 -28.54 -5.17
C GLY A 46 -36.69 -27.60 -6.07
N ALA A 47 -38.00 -27.49 -5.84
CA ALA A 47 -38.86 -26.61 -6.60
C ALA A 47 -38.30 -25.16 -6.59
N THR A 48 -38.43 -24.47 -7.72
CA THR A 48 -37.95 -23.09 -7.88
C THR A 48 -39.11 -22.13 -7.65
N PHE A 49 -38.95 -21.23 -6.67
CA PHE A 49 -39.97 -20.28 -6.28
C PHE A 49 -39.53 -18.89 -6.73
N THR A 50 -40.41 -18.19 -7.46
CA THR A 50 -40.14 -16.86 -8.00
C THR A 50 -40.90 -15.81 -7.21
N TRP A 51 -40.23 -14.75 -6.78
CA TRP A 51 -40.80 -13.67 -5.97
C TRP A 51 -41.94 -12.97 -6.72
N ASP A 52 -43.13 -12.96 -6.14
CA ASP A 52 -44.37 -12.45 -6.72
C ASP A 52 -45.29 -11.80 -5.65
N PRO A 53 -44.85 -10.70 -5.01
CA PRO A 53 -45.53 -10.15 -3.85
C PRO A 53 -46.79 -9.34 -4.19
N ALA A 54 -46.91 -8.88 -5.43
CA ALA A 54 -48.06 -8.09 -5.88
C ALA A 54 -49.24 -8.97 -6.32
N ASN A 55 -49.06 -10.30 -6.33
CA ASN A 55 -50.05 -11.37 -6.47
C ASN A 55 -51.41 -10.92 -7.02
N THR A 56 -51.49 -10.75 -8.34
CA THR A 56 -52.75 -10.39 -9.01
C THR A 56 -53.60 -11.60 -9.42
N THR A 57 -53.33 -12.80 -8.86
CA THR A 57 -54.00 -14.07 -9.21
C THR A 57 -53.94 -14.41 -10.71
N ASN A 58 -52.95 -13.88 -11.43
CA ASN A 58 -52.84 -13.91 -12.89
C ASN A 58 -52.04 -15.11 -13.43
N GLY A 59 -51.72 -16.11 -12.59
CA GLY A 59 -51.11 -17.37 -13.01
C GLY A 59 -49.60 -17.29 -13.23
N THR A 60 -49.13 -17.43 -14.47
CA THR A 60 -47.69 -17.56 -14.82
C THR A 60 -46.94 -16.22 -14.91
N THR A 61 -47.65 -15.10 -14.85
CA THR A 61 -47.03 -13.77 -14.90
C THR A 61 -46.38 -13.47 -13.55
N ILE A 62 -45.17 -12.91 -13.55
CA ILE A 62 -44.44 -12.54 -12.33
C ILE A 62 -44.66 -11.05 -12.07
N ASP A 63 -45.35 -10.70 -10.99
CA ASP A 63 -45.61 -9.33 -10.58
C ASP A 63 -44.52 -8.86 -9.61
N ALA A 64 -43.41 -8.35 -10.16
CA ALA A 64 -42.28 -7.84 -9.35
C ALA A 64 -42.72 -6.69 -8.41
N GLY A 65 -42.24 -6.68 -7.18
CA GLY A 65 -42.56 -5.65 -6.21
C GLY A 65 -41.79 -5.74 -4.90
N SER A 66 -42.06 -4.78 -4.00
CA SER A 66 -41.58 -4.80 -2.62
C SER A 66 -42.46 -5.68 -1.74
N GLY A 67 -41.91 -6.23 -0.65
CA GLY A 67 -42.68 -7.03 0.29
C GLY A 67 -41.82 -7.67 1.37
N THR A 68 -42.46 -8.52 2.19
CA THR A 68 -41.79 -9.22 3.29
C THR A 68 -41.61 -10.70 2.92
N TRP A 69 -40.36 -11.16 2.89
CA TRP A 69 -40.06 -12.59 2.84
C TRP A 69 -40.24 -13.16 4.25
N SER A 70 -41.39 -13.79 4.48
CA SER A 70 -41.76 -14.44 5.74
C SER A 70 -42.29 -15.86 5.48
N LEU A 71 -42.23 -16.71 6.51
CA LEU A 71 -42.78 -18.07 6.50
C LEU A 71 -44.30 -18.11 6.73
N SER A 72 -44.84 -17.02 7.28
CA SER A 72 -46.23 -16.90 7.72
C SER A 72 -47.06 -15.93 6.87
N ALA A 73 -46.42 -15.08 6.06
CA ALA A 73 -47.10 -14.24 5.08
C ALA A 73 -47.50 -15.10 3.86
N GLY A 74 -48.73 -14.91 3.36
CA GLY A 74 -49.41 -15.78 2.37
C GLY A 74 -48.73 -15.96 1.01
N ASN A 75 -49.53 -16.03 -0.07
CA ASN A 75 -49.10 -16.43 -1.41
C ASN A 75 -48.23 -15.36 -2.13
N LEU A 76 -46.98 -15.19 -1.70
CA LEU A 76 -46.02 -14.17 -2.22
C LEU A 76 -44.98 -14.73 -3.20
N TRP A 77 -45.02 -16.04 -3.47
CA TRP A 77 -44.08 -16.71 -4.36
C TRP A 77 -44.84 -17.48 -5.43
N ASN A 78 -44.45 -17.30 -6.68
CA ASN A 78 -44.93 -18.11 -7.80
C ASN A 78 -44.15 -19.43 -7.86
N ASN A 79 -44.87 -20.54 -7.83
CA ASN A 79 -44.37 -21.88 -8.07
C ASN A 79 -45.17 -22.50 -9.22
N ALA A 80 -44.54 -22.62 -10.39
CA ALA A 80 -45.15 -23.20 -11.60
C ALA A 80 -46.53 -22.58 -11.96
N GLY A 81 -46.68 -21.26 -11.83
CA GLY A 81 -47.92 -20.55 -12.14
C GLY A 81 -48.95 -20.52 -11.01
N THR A 82 -48.60 -21.02 -9.83
CA THR A 82 -49.44 -20.94 -8.63
C THR A 82 -48.76 -20.12 -7.55
N ASN A 83 -49.50 -19.19 -6.94
CA ASN A 83 -48.97 -18.36 -5.87
C ASN A 83 -49.06 -19.11 -4.54
N THR A 84 -47.95 -19.18 -3.82
CA THR A 84 -47.78 -19.98 -2.61
C THR A 84 -46.89 -19.24 -1.60
N ALA A 85 -46.97 -19.62 -0.34
CA ALA A 85 -46.10 -19.10 0.71
C ALA A 85 -44.70 -19.74 0.63
N TRP A 86 -43.69 -19.07 1.18
CA TRP A 86 -42.37 -19.68 1.31
C TRP A 86 -42.40 -20.79 2.36
N ALA A 87 -42.57 -22.03 1.93
CA ALA A 87 -42.54 -23.18 2.82
C ALA A 87 -41.09 -23.58 3.15
N GLN A 88 -40.75 -23.65 4.44
CA GLN A 88 -39.54 -24.30 4.92
C GLN A 88 -39.82 -25.01 6.25
N THR A 89 -39.13 -26.13 6.49
CA THR A 89 -39.21 -26.89 7.75
C THR A 89 -38.00 -26.62 8.67
N SER A 90 -37.00 -25.93 8.15
CA SER A 90 -35.75 -25.63 8.85
C SER A 90 -35.13 -24.36 8.28
N ALA A 91 -34.64 -23.49 9.16
CA ALA A 91 -33.83 -22.32 8.78
C ALA A 91 -32.40 -22.71 8.33
N THR A 92 -32.09 -24.01 8.32
CA THR A 92 -30.79 -24.51 7.86
C THR A 92 -30.91 -25.45 6.66
N VAL A 93 -31.93 -26.28 6.55
CA VAL A 93 -32.04 -27.22 5.42
C VAL A 93 -33.00 -26.66 4.38
N PRO A 94 -32.51 -26.25 3.19
CA PRO A 94 -33.37 -25.66 2.19
C PRO A 94 -34.18 -26.72 1.45
N LEU A 95 -35.42 -26.35 1.11
CA LEU A 95 -36.29 -27.15 0.24
C LEU A 95 -36.34 -26.58 -1.19
N HIS A 96 -36.17 -25.28 -1.34
CA HIS A 96 -36.45 -24.55 -2.58
C HIS A 96 -35.30 -23.63 -2.99
N SER A 97 -35.30 -23.22 -4.26
CA SER A 97 -34.48 -22.12 -4.77
C SER A 97 -35.31 -20.83 -4.81
N ALA A 98 -34.71 -19.70 -4.47
CA ALA A 98 -35.35 -18.39 -4.48
C ALA A 98 -34.92 -17.61 -5.73
N VAL A 99 -35.89 -17.18 -6.54
CA VAL A 99 -35.66 -16.40 -7.76
C VAL A 99 -36.35 -15.05 -7.64
N PHE A 100 -35.62 -13.98 -7.92
CA PHE A 100 -36.15 -12.63 -8.04
C PHE A 100 -36.14 -12.25 -9.53
N ALA A 101 -37.32 -12.16 -10.12
CA ALA A 101 -37.51 -11.95 -11.56
C ALA A 101 -38.73 -11.05 -11.82
N GLY A 102 -38.94 -10.67 -13.09
CA GLY A 102 -40.05 -9.82 -13.53
C GLY A 102 -39.52 -8.57 -14.22
N ALA A 103 -40.03 -7.40 -13.85
CA ALA A 103 -39.51 -6.12 -14.34
C ALA A 103 -38.37 -5.61 -13.44
N ASP A 104 -37.34 -5.01 -14.06
CA ASP A 104 -36.33 -4.24 -13.34
C ASP A 104 -37.01 -3.07 -12.60
N GLY A 105 -36.54 -2.72 -11.41
CA GLY A 105 -37.16 -1.64 -10.63
C GLY A 105 -36.43 -1.31 -9.33
N THR A 106 -37.17 -0.89 -8.30
CA THR A 106 -36.67 -0.73 -6.93
C THR A 106 -37.58 -1.54 -6.02
N HIS A 107 -37.09 -2.68 -5.56
CA HIS A 107 -37.88 -3.69 -4.85
C HIS A 107 -37.26 -3.95 -3.48
N ALA A 108 -37.87 -3.41 -2.43
CA ALA A 108 -37.43 -3.63 -1.06
C ALA A 108 -38.00 -4.94 -0.53
N ILE A 109 -37.10 -5.88 -0.21
CA ILE A 109 -37.44 -7.19 0.32
C ILE A 109 -37.04 -7.23 1.79
N ASN A 110 -38.03 -7.11 2.67
CA ASN A 110 -37.82 -7.24 4.11
C ASN A 110 -37.75 -8.72 4.48
N VAL A 111 -36.58 -9.20 4.88
CA VAL A 111 -36.38 -10.54 5.42
C VAL A 111 -36.93 -10.54 6.85
N GLY A 112 -38.09 -11.15 7.05
CA GLY A 112 -38.80 -11.11 8.32
C GLY A 112 -38.24 -12.08 9.37
N GLU A 113 -37.68 -13.20 8.91
CA GLU A 113 -37.15 -14.29 9.76
C GLU A 113 -35.96 -14.97 9.07
N ALA A 114 -35.24 -15.84 9.77
CA ALA A 114 -34.14 -16.60 9.16
C ALA A 114 -34.68 -17.62 8.14
N VAL A 115 -34.09 -17.65 6.94
CA VAL A 115 -34.55 -18.50 5.83
C VAL A 115 -33.42 -19.36 5.27
N ALA A 116 -33.78 -20.49 4.66
CA ALA A 116 -32.86 -21.35 3.92
C ALA A 116 -33.29 -21.50 2.46
N THR A 117 -32.34 -21.37 1.53
CA THR A 117 -32.53 -21.59 0.09
C THR A 117 -31.42 -22.46 -0.51
N GLN A 118 -31.69 -23.15 -1.60
CA GLN A 118 -30.66 -23.87 -2.36
C GLN A 118 -29.78 -22.89 -3.15
N LEU A 119 -30.37 -21.83 -3.68
CA LEU A 119 -29.71 -20.80 -4.48
C LEU A 119 -30.50 -19.48 -4.40
N LEU A 120 -29.79 -18.36 -4.34
CA LEU A 120 -30.36 -17.03 -4.59
C LEU A 120 -30.12 -16.65 -6.05
N THR A 121 -31.18 -16.45 -6.81
CA THR A 121 -31.09 -16.04 -8.22
C THR A 121 -31.75 -14.69 -8.42
N PHE A 122 -31.05 -13.77 -9.08
CA PHE A 122 -31.57 -12.48 -9.48
C PHE A 122 -31.54 -12.39 -11.00
N SER A 123 -32.71 -12.57 -11.61
CA SER A 123 -32.90 -12.49 -13.06
C SER A 123 -33.11 -11.06 -13.54
N ASN A 124 -33.44 -10.15 -12.62
CA ASN A 124 -33.77 -8.75 -12.85
C ASN A 124 -33.16 -7.84 -11.79
N SER A 125 -33.00 -6.57 -12.13
CA SER A 125 -32.36 -5.58 -11.26
C SER A 125 -33.31 -5.03 -10.19
N GLY A 126 -32.74 -4.56 -9.09
CA GLY A 126 -33.45 -3.68 -8.15
C GLY A 126 -33.86 -4.28 -6.82
N TYR A 127 -33.63 -5.57 -6.62
CA TYR A 127 -33.98 -6.25 -5.37
C TYR A 127 -32.98 -5.95 -4.28
N THR A 128 -33.45 -5.36 -3.19
CA THR A 128 -32.66 -5.08 -1.98
C THR A 128 -33.20 -5.89 -0.82
N LEU A 129 -32.40 -6.83 -0.31
CA LEU A 129 -32.75 -7.67 0.83
C LEU A 129 -32.25 -7.01 2.11
N SER A 130 -33.14 -6.64 3.02
CA SER A 130 -32.79 -6.02 4.31
C SER A 130 -33.62 -6.61 5.44
N ALA A 131 -33.19 -6.42 6.69
CA ALA A 131 -33.91 -6.90 7.86
C ALA A 131 -33.93 -5.87 8.99
N ALA A 132 -34.98 -5.90 9.81
CA ALA A 132 -35.09 -5.04 11.00
C ALA A 132 -34.04 -5.38 12.07
N SER A 133 -33.62 -6.64 12.14
CA SER A 133 -32.57 -7.14 13.02
C SER A 133 -31.71 -8.17 12.28
N ALA A 134 -30.54 -8.51 12.84
CA ALA A 134 -29.59 -9.40 12.19
C ALA A 134 -30.21 -10.78 11.88
N LEU A 135 -30.32 -11.11 10.59
CA LEU A 135 -30.91 -12.36 10.11
C LEU A 135 -30.03 -13.04 9.07
N ASN A 136 -30.06 -14.38 9.08
CA ASN A 136 -29.34 -15.20 8.13
C ASN A 136 -30.27 -15.67 7.00
N ILE A 137 -29.77 -15.58 5.77
CA ILE A 137 -30.22 -16.38 4.63
C ILE A 137 -29.17 -17.47 4.44
N ARG A 138 -29.48 -18.71 4.88
CA ARG A 138 -28.58 -19.83 4.65
C ARG A 138 -28.73 -20.33 3.23
N VAL A 139 -27.62 -20.49 2.53
CA VAL A 139 -27.58 -21.10 1.19
C VAL A 139 -26.86 -22.44 1.26
N ALA A 140 -27.58 -23.51 0.92
CA ALA A 140 -27.06 -24.88 0.99
C ALA A 140 -27.60 -25.72 -0.18
N PRO A 141 -27.00 -25.60 -1.37
CA PRO A 141 -27.48 -26.31 -2.56
C PRO A 141 -27.39 -27.83 -2.36
N ALA A 142 -28.32 -28.58 -2.96
CA ALA A 142 -28.27 -30.04 -2.96
C ALA A 142 -27.06 -30.60 -3.74
N SER A 143 -26.57 -29.84 -4.73
CA SER A 143 -25.34 -30.11 -5.47
C SER A 143 -24.72 -28.83 -6.02
N GLY A 144 -23.40 -28.80 -6.22
CA GLY A 144 -22.66 -27.63 -6.71
C GLY A 144 -22.30 -26.60 -5.63
N SER A 145 -21.66 -25.51 -6.05
CA SER A 145 -21.07 -24.51 -5.15
C SER A 145 -21.72 -23.12 -5.21
N ASN A 146 -22.69 -22.91 -6.09
CA ASN A 146 -23.31 -21.60 -6.27
C ASN A 146 -24.04 -21.13 -5.01
N ILE A 147 -23.87 -19.85 -4.66
CA ILE A 147 -24.58 -19.16 -3.58
C ILE A 147 -25.57 -18.17 -4.17
N ILE A 148 -25.06 -17.32 -5.07
CA ILE A 148 -25.79 -16.22 -5.69
C ILE A 148 -25.50 -16.25 -7.18
N SER A 149 -26.55 -16.16 -7.99
CA SER A 149 -26.46 -15.97 -9.43
C SER A 149 -27.20 -14.69 -9.81
N ILE A 150 -26.50 -13.72 -10.39
CA ILE A 150 -27.10 -12.48 -10.91
C ILE A 150 -26.96 -12.50 -12.41
N ALA A 151 -28.07 -12.40 -13.15
CA ALA A 151 -28.06 -12.42 -14.60
C ALA A 151 -27.19 -11.29 -15.19
N SER A 152 -26.63 -11.52 -16.37
CA SER A 152 -25.74 -10.57 -17.04
C SER A 152 -26.40 -9.20 -17.21
N GLY A 153 -25.69 -8.14 -16.83
CA GLY A 153 -26.18 -6.76 -16.87
C GLY A 153 -27.22 -6.41 -15.80
N LYS A 154 -27.51 -7.32 -14.85
CA LYS A 154 -28.44 -7.08 -13.74
C LYS A 154 -27.71 -6.79 -12.43
N SER A 155 -28.45 -6.25 -11.45
CA SER A 155 -27.92 -5.94 -10.12
C SER A 155 -28.82 -6.41 -8.98
N ALA A 156 -28.22 -6.77 -7.85
CA ALA A 156 -28.93 -7.13 -6.63
C ALA A 156 -28.17 -6.65 -5.39
N THR A 157 -28.91 -6.33 -4.33
CA THR A 157 -28.33 -5.76 -3.10
C THR A 157 -28.63 -6.65 -1.89
N ILE A 158 -27.57 -7.00 -1.15
CA ILE A 158 -27.66 -7.46 0.24
C ILE A 158 -27.46 -6.24 1.13
N GLY A 159 -28.55 -5.85 1.80
CA GLY A 159 -28.68 -4.66 2.61
C GLY A 159 -28.50 -4.93 4.11
N THR A 160 -28.73 -3.87 4.90
CA THR A 160 -28.61 -3.84 6.35
C THR A 160 -29.18 -5.07 7.04
N ASN A 161 -28.41 -5.58 8.01
CA ASN A 161 -28.74 -6.72 8.87
C ASN A 161 -28.95 -8.08 8.18
N VAL A 162 -28.78 -8.19 6.87
CA VAL A 162 -28.91 -9.48 6.18
C VAL A 162 -27.55 -10.14 5.98
N SER A 163 -27.45 -11.40 6.39
CA SER A 163 -26.28 -12.22 6.20
C SER A 163 -26.57 -13.41 5.31
N VAL A 164 -25.99 -13.44 4.10
CA VAL A 164 -26.02 -14.62 3.24
C VAL A 164 -24.89 -15.55 3.66
N VAL A 165 -25.24 -16.76 4.10
CA VAL A 165 -24.30 -17.70 4.72
C VAL A 165 -24.27 -19.03 3.99
N ARG A 166 -23.09 -19.47 3.58
CA ARG A 166 -22.91 -20.81 2.99
C ARG A 166 -22.08 -21.72 3.89
N VAL A 167 -22.47 -22.98 4.06
CA VAL A 167 -21.58 -24.01 4.64
C VAL A 167 -20.93 -24.77 3.48
N GLY A 168 -19.60 -24.72 3.38
CA GLY A 168 -18.84 -25.25 2.25
C GLY A 168 -18.41 -24.18 1.23
N ALA A 169 -17.68 -24.57 0.17
CA ALA A 169 -17.17 -23.65 -0.86
C ALA A 169 -18.27 -22.94 -1.68
N GLY A 170 -18.15 -21.62 -1.83
CA GLY A 170 -19.15 -20.76 -2.46
C GLY A 170 -18.74 -20.12 -3.78
N ILE A 171 -19.69 -19.96 -4.69
CA ILE A 171 -19.51 -19.26 -5.97
C ILE A 171 -20.60 -18.19 -6.15
N ILE A 172 -20.18 -16.97 -6.48
CA ILE A 172 -21.01 -15.89 -7.03
C ILE A 172 -20.79 -15.84 -8.54
N THR A 173 -21.88 -15.88 -9.31
CA THR A 173 -21.83 -16.06 -10.77
C THR A 173 -22.97 -15.33 -11.51
N GLY A 174 -23.06 -15.53 -12.82
CA GLY A 174 -24.19 -15.15 -13.67
C GLY A 174 -23.96 -13.94 -14.59
N GLY A 175 -22.88 -13.18 -14.41
CA GLY A 175 -22.58 -12.02 -15.27
C GLY A 175 -22.99 -10.66 -14.70
N GLY A 176 -23.77 -10.63 -13.60
CA GLY A 176 -24.29 -9.41 -13.01
C GLY A 176 -23.47 -8.86 -11.85
N THR A 177 -24.03 -7.83 -11.20
CA THR A 177 -23.43 -7.11 -10.07
C THR A 177 -24.14 -7.45 -8.77
N LEU A 178 -23.37 -7.75 -7.73
CA LEU A 178 -23.84 -7.89 -6.36
C LEU A 178 -23.34 -6.74 -5.51
N ASP A 179 -24.25 -5.98 -4.91
CA ASP A 179 -23.93 -4.94 -3.94
C ASP A 179 -24.11 -5.47 -2.52
N ILE A 180 -23.10 -5.31 -1.66
CA ILE A 180 -23.14 -5.65 -0.23
C ILE A 180 -22.94 -4.35 0.54
N THR A 181 -23.99 -3.81 1.16
CA THR A 181 -23.94 -2.47 1.77
C THR A 181 -24.90 -2.34 2.95
N GLY A 182 -24.56 -1.45 3.89
CA GLY A 182 -25.32 -1.25 5.12
C GLY A 182 -24.81 -2.10 6.27
N THR A 183 -24.95 -1.59 7.49
CA THR A 183 -24.43 -2.25 8.69
C THR A 183 -25.00 -3.65 8.85
N GLY A 184 -24.12 -4.64 9.06
CA GLY A 184 -24.51 -6.04 9.22
C GLY A 184 -24.84 -6.78 7.92
N ALA A 185 -24.79 -6.10 6.76
CA ALA A 185 -24.89 -6.73 5.45
C ALA A 185 -23.65 -7.58 5.19
N THR A 186 -23.81 -8.89 5.02
CA THR A 186 -22.67 -9.78 4.80
C THR A 186 -22.96 -10.88 3.80
N VAL A 187 -21.94 -11.27 3.04
CA VAL A 187 -21.93 -12.52 2.28
C VAL A 187 -20.70 -13.31 2.72
N ARG A 188 -20.92 -14.50 3.29
CA ARG A 188 -19.83 -15.23 3.95
C ARG A 188 -19.92 -16.74 3.82
N ILE A 189 -18.74 -17.35 3.82
CA ILE A 189 -18.60 -18.78 4.09
C ILE A 189 -18.61 -18.99 5.61
N ALA A 190 -19.42 -19.94 6.08
CA ALA A 190 -19.35 -20.45 7.44
C ALA A 190 -18.01 -21.17 7.67
N ALA A 191 -17.59 -21.29 8.93
CA ALA A 191 -16.36 -21.97 9.33
C ALA A 191 -16.13 -23.34 8.63
N GLY A 192 -14.89 -23.80 8.60
CA GLY A 192 -14.49 -25.09 8.05
C GLY A 192 -13.52 -24.99 6.87
N GLY A 193 -12.78 -23.89 6.73
CA GLY A 193 -11.67 -23.78 5.77
C GLY A 193 -12.10 -23.86 4.29
N ASN A 194 -13.19 -23.19 3.93
CA ASN A 194 -13.77 -23.23 2.59
C ASN A 194 -13.54 -21.92 1.82
N SER A 195 -13.50 -22.02 0.50
CA SER A 195 -13.22 -20.86 -0.38
C SER A 195 -14.48 -20.18 -0.88
N MET A 196 -14.37 -18.88 -1.15
CA MET A 196 -15.35 -18.06 -1.86
C MET A 196 -14.80 -17.70 -3.23
N THR A 197 -15.61 -17.82 -4.29
CA THR A 197 -15.20 -17.50 -5.66
C THR A 197 -16.16 -16.49 -6.28
N VAL A 198 -15.62 -15.48 -6.94
CA VAL A 198 -16.35 -14.58 -7.85
C VAL A 198 -15.98 -14.97 -9.28
N SER A 199 -16.95 -15.46 -10.03
CA SER A 199 -16.75 -16.04 -11.37
C SER A 199 -17.72 -15.44 -12.38
N GLY A 200 -17.21 -14.57 -13.24
CA GLY A 200 -17.99 -13.91 -14.28
C GLY A 200 -18.80 -12.72 -13.78
N SER A 201 -18.71 -12.35 -12.50
CA SER A 201 -19.55 -11.33 -11.87
C SER A 201 -18.73 -10.22 -11.23
N THR A 202 -19.42 -9.13 -10.88
CA THR A 202 -18.88 -8.03 -10.07
C THR A 202 -19.47 -8.07 -8.66
N VAL A 203 -18.64 -7.92 -7.63
CA VAL A 203 -19.08 -7.73 -6.24
C VAL A 203 -18.63 -6.37 -5.75
N ASN A 204 -19.56 -5.51 -5.36
CA ASN A 204 -19.28 -4.24 -4.71
C ASN A 204 -19.50 -4.38 -3.20
N VAL A 205 -18.51 -3.98 -2.40
CA VAL A 205 -18.57 -4.00 -0.95
C VAL A 205 -18.52 -2.56 -0.46
N GLY A 206 -19.72 -2.01 -0.26
CA GLY A 206 -19.91 -0.63 0.18
C GLY A 206 -19.81 -0.48 1.70
N THR A 207 -19.93 0.77 2.17
CA THR A 207 -19.91 1.12 3.60
C THR A 207 -20.80 0.21 4.45
N GLY A 208 -20.23 -0.34 5.52
CA GLY A 208 -20.91 -1.24 6.46
C GLY A 208 -21.06 -2.69 5.98
N GLY A 209 -20.83 -2.97 4.70
CA GLY A 209 -20.89 -4.31 4.12
C GLY A 209 -19.63 -5.13 4.38
N ALA A 210 -19.77 -6.47 4.44
CA ALA A 210 -18.64 -7.38 4.56
C ALA A 210 -18.72 -8.60 3.60
N PHE A 211 -17.58 -8.96 3.02
CA PHE A 211 -17.43 -10.15 2.17
C PHE A 211 -16.33 -11.06 2.72
N THR A 212 -16.70 -12.26 3.17
CA THR A 212 -15.82 -13.09 4.01
C THR A 212 -15.65 -14.51 3.47
N ALA A 213 -14.40 -14.97 3.38
CA ALA A 213 -14.02 -16.35 3.08
C ALA A 213 -13.18 -16.92 4.24
N THR A 214 -13.18 -18.24 4.43
CA THR A 214 -12.45 -18.87 5.54
C THR A 214 -11.11 -19.49 5.13
N SER A 215 -11.04 -20.07 3.93
CA SER A 215 -9.77 -20.52 3.33
C SER A 215 -9.23 -19.51 2.33
N SER A 216 -9.85 -19.37 1.16
CA SER A 216 -9.39 -18.45 0.12
C SER A 216 -10.54 -17.67 -0.50
N MET A 217 -10.25 -16.46 -0.96
CA MET A 217 -11.14 -15.71 -1.84
C MET A 217 -10.51 -15.66 -3.22
N VAL A 218 -11.25 -16.09 -4.24
CA VAL A 218 -10.78 -16.15 -5.63
C VAL A 218 -11.62 -15.22 -6.49
N VAL A 219 -11.00 -14.30 -7.20
CA VAL A 219 -11.64 -13.41 -8.17
C VAL A 219 -11.16 -13.79 -9.56
N GLY A 220 -12.11 -14.16 -10.43
CA GLY A 220 -11.82 -14.63 -11.77
C GLY A 220 -11.34 -16.08 -11.77
N ASN A 221 -12.27 -17.03 -11.92
CA ASN A 221 -11.97 -18.45 -12.04
C ASN A 221 -12.70 -19.02 -13.25
N ASN A 222 -11.93 -19.44 -14.27
CA ASN A 222 -12.41 -19.80 -15.60
C ASN A 222 -13.50 -18.87 -16.16
N SER A 223 -13.33 -17.55 -15.98
CA SER A 223 -14.28 -16.52 -16.41
C SER A 223 -13.63 -15.52 -17.37
N THR A 224 -14.46 -14.81 -18.15
CA THR A 224 -13.98 -13.76 -19.07
C THR A 224 -13.58 -12.49 -18.32
N ALA A 225 -14.38 -12.08 -17.33
CA ALA A 225 -14.14 -10.93 -16.49
C ALA A 225 -14.73 -11.16 -15.10
N SER A 226 -14.06 -10.70 -14.05
CA SER A 226 -14.59 -10.71 -12.69
C SER A 226 -14.00 -9.55 -11.91
N ALA A 227 -14.81 -8.93 -11.06
CA ALA A 227 -14.39 -7.77 -10.30
C ALA A 227 -14.84 -7.83 -8.84
N VAL A 228 -14.00 -7.28 -7.96
CA VAL A 228 -14.40 -6.92 -6.60
C VAL A 228 -14.01 -5.47 -6.35
N ASN A 229 -14.98 -4.64 -6.00
CA ASN A 229 -14.77 -3.23 -5.68
C ASN A 229 -15.11 -2.98 -4.21
N VAL A 230 -14.24 -2.28 -3.49
CA VAL A 230 -14.42 -1.98 -2.06
C VAL A 230 -14.42 -0.47 -1.84
N THR A 231 -15.56 0.04 -1.36
CA THR A 231 -15.79 1.46 -1.11
C THR A 231 -16.40 1.63 0.27
N GLY A 232 -15.55 1.54 1.29
CA GLY A 232 -15.89 1.73 2.70
C GLY A 232 -16.30 0.45 3.43
N GLY A 233 -16.37 -0.68 2.72
CA GLY A 233 -16.67 -2.00 3.28
C GLY A 233 -15.45 -2.77 3.75
N THR A 234 -15.66 -4.05 4.09
CA THR A 234 -14.60 -4.97 4.51
C THR A 234 -14.58 -6.25 3.67
N VAL A 235 -13.39 -6.67 3.24
CA VAL A 235 -13.17 -7.98 2.61
C VAL A 235 -12.19 -8.76 3.47
N THR A 236 -12.52 -9.99 3.83
CA THR A 236 -11.68 -10.77 4.75
C THR A 236 -11.52 -12.22 4.32
N VAL A 237 -10.28 -12.68 4.24
CA VAL A 237 -9.90 -14.10 4.33
C VAL A 237 -9.48 -14.36 5.77
N THR A 238 -10.23 -15.17 6.51
CA THR A 238 -10.08 -15.27 7.98
C THR A 238 -8.77 -15.94 8.43
N GLY A 239 -8.10 -16.67 7.54
CA GLY A 239 -6.86 -17.39 7.87
C GLY A 239 -7.09 -18.68 8.66
N GLU A 240 -8.30 -19.24 8.63
CA GLU A 240 -8.56 -20.59 9.19
C GLU A 240 -7.64 -21.64 8.54
N VAL A 241 -7.27 -21.40 7.28
CA VAL A 241 -6.23 -22.13 6.57
C VAL A 241 -4.99 -21.25 6.44
N ALA A 242 -3.86 -21.71 6.96
CA ALA A 242 -2.58 -20.98 6.97
C ALA A 242 -2.09 -20.54 5.58
N THR A 243 -2.43 -21.31 4.54
CA THR A 243 -2.07 -21.05 3.14
C THR A 243 -3.16 -20.33 2.35
N GLY A 244 -4.23 -19.89 3.01
CA GLY A 244 -5.35 -19.20 2.41
C GLY A 244 -4.96 -17.95 1.62
N THR A 245 -5.51 -17.76 0.42
CA THR A 245 -5.14 -16.63 -0.45
C THR A 245 -6.31 -15.70 -0.75
N LEU A 246 -6.00 -14.43 -0.97
CA LEU A 246 -6.78 -13.58 -1.84
C LEU A 246 -6.15 -13.73 -3.23
N ALA A 247 -6.80 -14.46 -4.12
CA ALA A 247 -6.25 -14.81 -5.43
C ALA A 247 -7.00 -14.10 -6.56
N LEU A 248 -6.24 -13.55 -7.51
CA LEU A 248 -6.74 -12.92 -8.73
C LEU A 248 -6.34 -13.76 -9.96
N ALA A 249 -7.30 -14.01 -10.84
CA ALA A 249 -7.22 -14.83 -12.05
C ALA A 249 -6.65 -16.24 -11.82
N ASN A 250 -7.52 -17.15 -11.39
CA ASN A 250 -7.32 -18.59 -11.45
C ASN A 250 -7.96 -19.13 -12.74
N ASN A 251 -7.57 -18.59 -13.90
CA ASN A 251 -8.19 -18.88 -15.19
C ASN A 251 -7.28 -19.76 -16.05
N ALA A 252 -7.83 -20.81 -16.67
CA ALA A 252 -7.15 -21.58 -17.71
C ALA A 252 -7.20 -20.93 -19.12
N GLY A 253 -7.47 -19.61 -19.21
CA GLY A 253 -7.64 -18.88 -20.47
C GLY A 253 -7.58 -17.35 -20.32
N ALA A 254 -7.92 -16.59 -21.37
CA ALA A 254 -7.77 -15.13 -21.49
C ALA A 254 -8.67 -14.24 -20.60
N GLY A 255 -8.99 -14.67 -19.39
CA GLY A 255 -9.86 -13.96 -18.45
C GLY A 255 -9.18 -12.80 -17.73
N SER A 256 -9.96 -11.81 -17.32
CA SER A 256 -9.51 -10.69 -16.49
C SER A 256 -10.07 -10.75 -15.06
N ALA A 257 -9.23 -10.49 -14.06
CA ALA A 257 -9.62 -10.32 -12.67
C ALA A 257 -9.17 -8.97 -12.15
N VAL A 258 -10.11 -8.13 -11.72
CA VAL A 258 -9.83 -6.80 -11.18
C VAL A 258 -10.28 -6.73 -9.72
N PHE A 259 -9.40 -6.23 -8.86
CA PHE A 259 -9.76 -5.91 -7.49
C PHE A 259 -9.42 -4.45 -7.22
N THR A 260 -10.41 -3.66 -6.79
CA THR A 260 -10.24 -2.23 -6.52
C THR A 260 -10.58 -1.94 -5.07
N LEU A 261 -9.63 -1.38 -4.33
CA LEU A 261 -9.82 -0.85 -2.97
C LEU A 261 -9.72 0.67 -3.02
N THR A 262 -10.87 1.34 -2.92
CA THR A 262 -10.96 2.81 -2.89
C THR A 262 -11.01 3.34 -1.46
N SER A 263 -11.67 2.62 -0.56
CA SER A 263 -11.70 2.92 0.88
C SER A 263 -12.18 1.71 1.68
N GLY A 264 -12.00 1.70 3.00
CA GLY A 264 -12.30 0.55 3.84
C GLY A 264 -11.09 -0.36 4.03
N ALA A 265 -11.31 -1.67 4.22
CA ALA A 265 -10.23 -2.60 4.54
C ALA A 265 -10.34 -3.94 3.80
N VAL A 266 -9.21 -4.45 3.33
CA VAL A 266 -9.05 -5.79 2.76
C VAL A 266 -7.99 -6.52 3.57
N THR A 267 -8.34 -7.66 4.14
CA THR A 267 -7.44 -8.39 5.03
C THR A 267 -7.37 -9.85 4.62
N ASN A 268 -6.15 -10.35 4.40
CA ASN A 268 -5.88 -11.77 4.39
C ASN A 268 -5.09 -12.14 5.66
N ASN A 269 -5.76 -12.84 6.58
CA ASN A 269 -5.18 -13.26 7.86
C ASN A 269 -4.39 -14.57 7.80
N ALA A 270 -4.35 -15.24 6.65
CA ALA A 270 -3.57 -16.47 6.46
C ALA A 270 -2.07 -16.20 6.68
N ILE A 271 -1.39 -17.14 7.34
CA ILE A 271 -0.04 -16.88 7.84
C ILE A 271 1.09 -17.03 6.82
N SER A 272 0.84 -17.83 5.79
CA SER A 272 1.74 -18.16 4.69
C SER A 272 1.14 -17.81 3.33
N GLY A 273 -0.18 -17.67 3.25
CA GLY A 273 -0.86 -17.13 2.06
C GLY A 273 -0.76 -15.61 1.99
N GLY A 274 -1.38 -14.99 0.97
CA GLY A 274 -1.27 -13.55 0.76
C GLY A 274 -2.20 -13.05 -0.32
N LEU A 275 -1.84 -11.92 -0.94
CA LEU A 275 -2.40 -11.54 -2.24
C LEU A 275 -1.61 -12.27 -3.32
N ARG A 276 -2.32 -13.02 -4.16
CA ARG A 276 -1.72 -13.85 -5.20
C ARG A 276 -2.28 -13.51 -6.58
N PHE A 277 -1.38 -13.32 -7.53
CA PHE A 277 -1.69 -13.12 -8.94
C PHE A 277 -1.44 -14.41 -9.70
N GLY A 278 -2.44 -14.94 -10.41
CA GLY A 278 -2.28 -16.15 -11.20
C GLY A 278 -2.15 -17.44 -10.37
N ASN A 279 -2.42 -18.57 -11.01
CA ASN A 279 -2.29 -19.91 -10.40
C ASN A 279 -1.97 -21.04 -11.39
N THR A 280 -2.17 -20.83 -12.68
CA THR A 280 -2.08 -21.90 -13.67
C THR A 280 -1.09 -21.51 -14.75
N ALA A 281 0.01 -22.25 -14.87
CA ALA A 281 1.03 -21.98 -15.88
C ALA A 281 0.44 -21.88 -17.30
N ALA A 282 0.92 -20.93 -18.09
CA ALA A 282 0.62 -20.71 -19.53
C ALA A 282 -0.78 -20.16 -19.89
N ASN A 283 -1.22 -19.07 -19.26
CA ASN A 283 -2.49 -18.40 -19.60
C ASN A 283 -2.31 -16.95 -20.02
N THR A 284 -3.07 -16.49 -21.02
CA THR A 284 -3.14 -15.07 -21.42
C THR A 284 -4.08 -14.24 -20.51
N SER A 285 -4.28 -14.66 -19.26
CA SER A 285 -5.14 -13.95 -18.31
C SER A 285 -4.43 -12.72 -17.73
N SER A 286 -5.22 -11.72 -17.35
CA SER A 286 -4.75 -10.51 -16.68
C SER A 286 -5.31 -10.38 -15.27
N SER A 287 -4.47 -10.01 -14.32
CA SER A 287 -4.87 -9.71 -12.94
C SER A 287 -4.40 -8.34 -12.53
N THR A 288 -5.33 -7.52 -12.04
CA THR A 288 -5.02 -6.15 -11.60
C THR A 288 -5.55 -5.91 -10.20
N PHE A 289 -4.69 -5.43 -9.31
CA PHE A 289 -5.10 -4.88 -8.01
C PHE A 289 -4.87 -3.36 -8.01
N HIS A 290 -5.93 -2.59 -7.73
CA HIS A 290 -5.87 -1.14 -7.54
C HIS A 290 -6.00 -0.82 -6.04
N LEU A 291 -4.96 -0.19 -5.49
CA LEU A 291 -4.92 0.31 -4.12
C LEU A 291 -5.07 1.85 -4.14
N ASP A 292 -6.28 2.29 -4.46
CA ASP A 292 -6.66 3.72 -4.62
C ASP A 292 -7.00 4.42 -3.29
N GLY A 293 -6.99 3.67 -2.19
CA GLY A 293 -7.21 4.15 -0.83
C GLY A 293 -7.38 2.98 0.13
N GLY A 294 -7.84 3.24 1.35
CA GLY A 294 -8.06 2.18 2.35
C GLY A 294 -6.78 1.44 2.77
N ILE A 295 -6.96 0.27 3.40
CA ILE A 295 -5.86 -0.56 3.92
C ILE A 295 -5.96 -1.98 3.38
N LEU A 296 -4.88 -2.46 2.74
CA LEU A 296 -4.67 -3.87 2.39
C LEU A 296 -3.71 -4.52 3.40
N THR A 297 -4.19 -5.44 4.23
CA THR A 297 -3.34 -6.19 5.18
C THR A 297 -3.09 -7.61 4.67
N VAL A 298 -1.83 -7.96 4.37
CA VAL A 298 -1.44 -9.27 3.82
C VAL A 298 -0.07 -9.71 4.33
N ALA A 299 0.22 -11.02 4.30
CA ALA A 299 1.55 -11.53 4.65
C ALA A 299 2.58 -11.36 3.53
N ARG A 300 2.12 -11.39 2.27
CA ARG A 300 2.93 -11.26 1.05
C ARG A 300 2.05 -10.91 -0.15
N VAL A 301 2.69 -10.44 -1.21
CA VAL A 301 2.15 -10.20 -2.55
C VAL A 301 3.03 -10.92 -3.55
N PHE A 302 2.45 -11.78 -4.38
CA PHE A 302 3.27 -12.62 -5.27
C PHE A 302 2.52 -13.10 -6.51
N GLU A 303 3.27 -13.44 -7.55
CA GLU A 303 2.76 -14.23 -8.66
C GLU A 303 2.82 -15.72 -8.30
N GLY A 304 1.75 -16.47 -8.55
CA GLY A 304 1.66 -17.89 -8.23
C GLY A 304 2.45 -18.78 -9.20
N GLU A 305 2.36 -18.50 -10.49
CA GLU A 305 3.02 -19.23 -11.57
C GLU A 305 3.31 -18.26 -12.71
N ALA A 306 4.44 -18.41 -13.41
CA ALA A 306 4.84 -17.49 -14.47
C ALA A 306 3.87 -17.47 -15.67
N GLY A 307 3.79 -16.31 -16.32
CA GLY A 307 3.13 -16.13 -17.61
C GLY A 307 1.74 -15.50 -17.56
N HIS A 308 1.32 -14.96 -16.40
CA HIS A 308 0.08 -14.18 -16.27
C HIS A 308 0.42 -12.69 -16.25
N ALA A 309 -0.33 -11.85 -16.97
CA ALA A 309 -0.13 -10.41 -16.87
C ALA A 309 -0.58 -9.91 -15.49
N SER A 310 0.37 -9.58 -14.62
CA SER A 310 0.10 -9.18 -13.23
C SER A 310 0.43 -7.72 -12.98
N THR A 311 -0.55 -6.96 -12.49
CA THR A 311 -0.40 -5.52 -12.23
C THR A 311 -0.85 -5.15 -10.83
N PHE A 312 0.01 -4.48 -10.08
CA PHE A 312 -0.33 -3.85 -8.81
C PHE A 312 -0.20 -2.33 -8.95
N ASN A 313 -1.27 -1.59 -8.66
CA ASN A 313 -1.28 -0.13 -8.76
C ASN A 313 -1.40 0.49 -7.37
N PHE A 314 -0.38 1.24 -6.96
CA PHE A 314 -0.41 2.12 -5.79
C PHE A 314 -0.95 3.49 -6.17
N ASN A 315 -1.99 3.96 -5.47
CA ASN A 315 -2.58 5.26 -5.71
C ASN A 315 -3.19 5.84 -4.43
N GLY A 316 -2.42 5.82 -3.32
CA GLY A 316 -2.79 6.46 -2.06
C GLY A 316 -3.42 5.56 -1.00
N GLY A 317 -3.63 4.27 -1.27
CA GLY A 317 -3.95 3.28 -0.22
C GLY A 317 -2.71 2.71 0.46
N THR A 318 -2.90 2.22 1.69
CA THR A 318 -1.83 1.63 2.50
C THR A 318 -1.77 0.12 2.32
N ILE A 319 -0.60 -0.41 1.94
CA ILE A 319 -0.31 -1.83 2.09
C ILE A 319 0.37 -2.06 3.45
N LYS A 320 -0.25 -2.90 4.27
CA LYS A 320 0.16 -3.19 5.64
C LYS A 320 0.62 -4.62 5.77
N THR A 321 1.82 -4.81 6.31
CA THR A 321 2.37 -6.16 6.53
C THR A 321 1.64 -6.84 7.67
N ARG A 322 1.18 -8.07 7.44
CA ARG A 322 0.57 -8.91 8.48
C ARG A 322 1.64 -9.33 9.49
N THR A 323 1.32 -9.29 10.79
CA THR A 323 2.21 -9.78 11.85
C THR A 323 2.13 -11.29 12.02
N GLY A 324 3.18 -11.91 12.57
CA GLY A 324 3.22 -13.35 12.82
C GLY A 324 3.23 -14.20 11.55
N THR A 325 3.91 -13.75 10.50
CA THR A 325 4.11 -14.50 9.25
C THR A 325 5.21 -15.54 9.43
N THR A 326 5.02 -16.69 8.78
CA THR A 326 6.00 -17.80 8.78
C THR A 326 6.70 -17.94 7.44
N THR A 327 6.30 -17.14 6.44
CA THR A 327 6.73 -17.27 5.05
C THR A 327 7.00 -15.90 4.45
N ALA A 328 8.29 -15.57 4.32
CA ALA A 328 8.98 -15.28 3.05
C ALA A 328 10.23 -14.41 3.31
N ALA A 329 11.31 -14.73 2.62
CA ALA A 329 12.47 -13.84 2.52
C ALA A 329 12.13 -12.51 1.82
N THR A 330 10.98 -12.42 1.13
CA THR A 330 10.53 -11.26 0.36
C THR A 330 9.00 -11.10 0.42
N PHE A 331 8.53 -9.90 0.76
CA PHE A 331 7.11 -9.57 0.94
C PHE A 331 6.39 -9.35 -0.39
N MET A 332 7.03 -8.71 -1.37
CA MET A 332 6.45 -8.46 -2.70
C MET A 332 7.43 -8.91 -3.79
N GLU A 333 7.04 -9.89 -4.61
CA GLU A 333 7.91 -10.53 -5.61
C GLU A 333 7.10 -11.03 -6.82
N GLY A 334 7.74 -11.25 -7.98
CA GLY A 334 7.15 -11.92 -9.13
C GLY A 334 6.10 -11.14 -9.94
N ILE A 335 5.60 -9.99 -9.46
CA ILE A 335 4.62 -9.17 -10.20
C ILE A 335 5.24 -8.49 -11.44
N ASP A 336 4.63 -8.60 -12.62
CA ASP A 336 5.17 -8.03 -13.87
C ASP A 336 5.29 -6.51 -13.83
N THR A 337 4.30 -5.84 -13.24
CA THR A 337 4.25 -4.38 -13.20
C THR A 337 3.70 -3.90 -11.86
N VAL A 338 4.51 -3.10 -11.16
CA VAL A 338 4.10 -2.40 -9.93
C VAL A 338 4.18 -0.90 -10.18
N ASN A 339 3.03 -0.25 -10.35
CA ASN A 339 2.95 1.17 -10.66
C ASN A 339 2.77 2.01 -9.40
N VAL A 340 3.52 3.10 -9.32
CA VAL A 340 3.30 4.23 -8.39
C VAL A 340 2.59 5.33 -9.17
N ARG A 341 1.38 5.68 -8.75
CA ARG A 341 0.53 6.69 -9.38
C ARG A 341 0.46 7.97 -8.56
N ASN A 342 -0.44 8.87 -8.91
CA ASN A 342 -0.60 10.19 -8.27
C ASN A 342 -0.71 10.15 -6.74
N GLY A 343 -1.41 9.16 -6.17
CA GLY A 343 -1.53 9.01 -4.72
C GLY A 343 -0.32 8.38 -4.03
N GLY A 344 0.65 7.85 -4.80
CA GLY A 344 1.87 7.25 -4.27
C GLY A 344 1.67 5.85 -3.67
N ALA A 345 2.80 5.24 -3.32
CA ALA A 345 2.87 3.96 -2.60
C ALA A 345 3.06 4.19 -1.10
N ILE A 346 2.19 3.60 -0.28
CA ILE A 346 2.26 3.72 1.18
C ILE A 346 2.44 2.33 1.78
N PHE A 347 3.60 2.09 2.40
CA PHE A 347 3.94 0.83 3.06
C PHE A 347 3.96 0.99 4.57
N ASP A 348 3.03 0.32 5.27
CA ASP A 348 3.09 0.15 6.73
C ASP A 348 3.70 -1.22 7.06
N THR A 349 4.93 -1.20 7.56
CA THR A 349 5.63 -2.42 8.00
C THR A 349 4.98 -3.10 9.19
N ASN A 350 4.13 -2.41 9.96
CA ASN A 350 3.44 -2.97 11.12
C ASN A 350 4.38 -3.67 12.13
N GLY A 351 5.62 -3.17 12.23
CA GLY A 351 6.68 -3.75 13.07
C GLY A 351 7.38 -4.99 12.51
N VAL A 352 7.09 -5.37 11.26
CA VAL A 352 7.70 -6.51 10.58
C VAL A 352 8.73 -6.02 9.54
N ASN A 353 9.91 -6.62 9.51
CA ASN A 353 10.87 -6.36 8.45
C ASN A 353 10.36 -6.93 7.12
N THR A 354 10.31 -6.09 6.10
CA THR A 354 9.58 -6.29 4.85
C THR A 354 10.52 -6.04 3.69
N THR A 355 10.71 -7.00 2.79
CA THR A 355 11.54 -6.81 1.57
C THR A 355 10.66 -6.71 0.33
N VAL A 356 10.86 -5.69 -0.49
CA VAL A 356 10.24 -5.56 -1.82
C VAL A 356 11.26 -5.97 -2.87
N GLY A 357 10.96 -7.10 -3.51
CA GLY A 357 11.74 -7.76 -4.56
C GLY A 357 11.55 -7.13 -5.95
N GLN A 358 10.41 -6.48 -6.17
CA GLN A 358 10.09 -5.83 -7.43
C GLN A 358 10.53 -4.35 -7.47
N ALA A 359 10.76 -3.83 -8.67
CA ALA A 359 10.91 -2.40 -8.88
C ALA A 359 9.56 -1.69 -8.78
N LEU A 360 9.51 -0.59 -8.04
CA LEU A 360 8.38 0.33 -8.02
C LEU A 360 8.55 1.34 -9.15
N ALA A 361 7.68 1.28 -10.16
CA ALA A 361 7.80 2.06 -11.37
C ALA A 361 6.90 3.30 -11.38
N HIS A 362 7.38 4.40 -11.97
CA HIS A 362 6.49 5.49 -12.35
C HIS A 362 5.42 4.97 -13.33
N SER A 363 4.16 5.32 -13.08
CA SER A 363 3.05 4.88 -13.93
C SER A 363 3.05 5.57 -15.29
N ALA A 364 2.74 4.80 -16.34
CA ALA A 364 2.44 5.31 -17.68
C ALA A 364 0.93 5.29 -18.01
N ILE A 365 0.08 5.10 -16.99
CA ILE A 365 -1.36 4.98 -17.19
C ILE A 365 -1.97 6.38 -17.39
N GLY A 366 -2.85 6.53 -18.39
CA GLY A 366 -3.49 7.80 -18.69
C GLY A 366 -4.22 8.40 -17.48
N GLY A 367 -4.08 9.72 -17.30
CA GLY A 367 -4.60 10.48 -16.16
C GLY A 367 -3.60 10.68 -15.01
N ASP A 368 -2.44 10.03 -15.05
CA ASP A 368 -1.36 10.27 -14.09
C ASP A 368 -0.53 11.50 -14.46
N ASN A 369 0.02 12.17 -13.45
CA ASN A 369 0.88 13.34 -13.57
C ASN A 369 2.29 12.93 -14.01
N ALA A 370 3.06 13.89 -14.52
CA ALA A 370 4.48 13.69 -14.83
C ALA A 370 5.34 13.37 -13.59
N ILE A 371 4.86 13.73 -12.39
CA ILE A 371 5.45 13.36 -11.11
C ILE A 371 4.39 12.58 -10.33
N ASP A 372 4.69 11.33 -9.99
CA ASP A 372 3.83 10.49 -9.15
C ASP A 372 3.87 10.90 -7.66
N GLY A 373 3.09 10.21 -6.82
CA GLY A 373 3.04 10.48 -5.38
C GLY A 373 4.23 9.95 -4.57
N GLY A 374 5.17 9.24 -5.20
CA GLY A 374 6.37 8.72 -4.56
C GLY A 374 6.11 7.56 -3.58
N LEU A 375 7.00 7.44 -2.59
CA LEU A 375 6.98 6.36 -1.60
C LEU A 375 6.85 6.93 -0.20
N THR A 376 5.87 6.46 0.57
CA THR A 376 5.77 6.69 2.01
C THR A 376 6.02 5.40 2.78
N LYS A 377 7.00 5.43 3.67
CA LYS A 377 7.38 4.34 4.55
C LYS A 377 6.92 4.61 5.98
N ASP A 378 5.95 3.81 6.43
CA ASP A 378 5.37 3.82 7.76
C ASP A 378 5.70 2.54 8.56
N GLY A 379 5.34 2.57 9.84
CA GLY A 379 5.51 1.48 10.79
C GLY A 379 6.97 1.29 11.25
N PRO A 380 7.20 0.68 12.42
CA PRO A 380 8.52 0.64 13.05
C PRO A 380 9.50 -0.40 12.45
N GLY A 381 9.05 -1.27 11.55
CA GLY A 381 9.90 -2.26 10.91
C GLY A 381 10.80 -1.67 9.82
N THR A 382 11.70 -2.48 9.28
CA THR A 382 12.51 -2.12 8.11
C THR A 382 11.76 -2.44 6.82
N LEU A 383 11.71 -1.50 5.87
CA LEU A 383 11.34 -1.78 4.48
C LEU A 383 12.61 -1.80 3.63
N THR A 384 12.94 -2.97 3.08
CA THR A 384 14.11 -3.14 2.22
C THR A 384 13.70 -3.13 0.75
N LEU A 385 14.25 -2.23 -0.06
CA LEU A 385 14.07 -2.22 -1.51
C LEU A 385 15.28 -2.87 -2.19
N THR A 386 15.02 -3.79 -3.11
CA THR A 386 16.07 -4.52 -3.85
C THR A 386 16.09 -4.20 -5.35
N GLY A 387 14.96 -3.75 -5.89
CA GLY A 387 14.84 -3.30 -7.27
C GLY A 387 15.28 -1.84 -7.48
N THR A 388 15.68 -1.51 -8.71
CA THR A 388 15.89 -0.12 -9.14
C THR A 388 14.52 0.53 -9.35
N ASN A 389 14.12 1.40 -8.41
CA ASN A 389 12.81 2.05 -8.46
C ASN A 389 12.88 3.29 -9.36
N THR A 390 11.85 3.50 -10.15
CA THR A 390 11.79 4.60 -11.14
C THR A 390 10.70 5.62 -10.88
N TYR A 391 9.93 5.46 -9.79
CA TYR A 391 9.01 6.49 -9.32
C TYR A 391 9.74 7.81 -9.10
N THR A 392 9.04 8.92 -9.32
CA THR A 392 9.64 10.26 -9.38
C THR A 392 9.20 11.16 -8.23
N GLY A 393 8.12 10.83 -7.54
CA GLY A 393 7.67 11.56 -6.36
C GLY A 393 8.63 11.40 -5.17
N THR A 394 8.40 12.18 -4.12
CA THR A 394 9.22 12.19 -2.91
C THR A 394 9.17 10.86 -2.17
N THR A 395 10.32 10.41 -1.68
CA THR A 395 10.44 9.32 -0.71
C THR A 395 10.38 9.89 0.70
N THR A 396 9.41 9.47 1.50
CA THR A 396 9.21 9.93 2.88
C THR A 396 9.32 8.75 3.84
N VAL A 397 10.17 8.86 4.86
CA VAL A 397 10.33 7.88 5.93
C VAL A 397 9.70 8.45 7.21
N ASN A 398 8.57 7.89 7.63
CA ASN A 398 7.81 8.31 8.82
C ASN A 398 7.98 7.36 10.01
N GLY A 399 8.41 6.12 9.76
CA GLY A 399 8.65 5.13 10.81
C GLY A 399 9.70 4.11 10.43
N GLY A 400 10.46 3.65 11.42
CA GLY A 400 11.45 2.59 11.27
C GLY A 400 12.56 2.95 10.28
N THR A 401 12.95 1.96 9.47
CA THR A 401 14.05 2.08 8.51
C THR A 401 13.57 1.85 7.08
N LEU A 402 14.01 2.68 6.14
CA LEU A 402 14.00 2.37 4.71
C LEU A 402 15.42 1.95 4.31
N ALA A 403 15.60 0.73 3.84
CA ALA A 403 16.90 0.16 3.51
C ALA A 403 17.05 -0.14 2.02
N MET A 404 18.20 0.19 1.44
CA MET A 404 18.59 -0.24 0.09
C MET A 404 19.42 -1.53 0.18
N ALA A 405 19.15 -2.48 -0.69
CA ALA A 405 19.92 -3.73 -0.78
C ALA A 405 20.24 -4.10 -2.23
N GLY A 406 21.47 -4.55 -2.49
CA GLY A 406 21.91 -4.96 -3.84
C GLY A 406 21.72 -3.83 -4.86
N THR A 407 20.93 -4.08 -5.91
CA THR A 407 20.59 -3.09 -6.95
C THR A 407 19.50 -2.09 -6.54
N GLY A 408 19.05 -2.13 -5.29
CA GLY A 408 18.07 -1.22 -4.72
C GLY A 408 18.49 0.24 -4.91
N SER A 409 17.63 1.04 -5.52
CA SER A 409 17.88 2.46 -5.79
C SER A 409 16.58 3.26 -5.81
N ILE A 410 16.69 4.53 -5.39
CA ILE A 410 15.62 5.55 -5.44
C ILE A 410 16.12 6.84 -6.11
N ALA A 411 17.10 6.72 -7.02
CA ALA A 411 17.78 7.85 -7.66
C ALA A 411 16.85 8.80 -8.43
N ASN A 412 15.66 8.34 -8.82
CA ASN A 412 14.66 9.17 -9.53
C ASN A 412 13.73 9.95 -8.58
N SER A 413 13.74 9.65 -7.28
CA SER A 413 12.91 10.34 -6.28
C SER A 413 13.22 11.84 -6.28
N ALA A 414 12.23 12.71 -6.41
CA ALA A 414 12.45 14.16 -6.40
C ALA A 414 13.03 14.68 -5.07
N GLY A 415 12.74 13.99 -3.97
CA GLY A 415 13.31 14.29 -2.66
C GLY A 415 13.30 13.07 -1.75
N ILE A 416 14.09 13.14 -0.69
CA ILE A 416 14.21 12.12 0.36
C ILE A 416 13.98 12.87 1.68
N ARG A 417 12.87 12.56 2.35
CA ARG A 417 12.52 13.14 3.64
C ARG A 417 12.64 12.08 4.72
N ILE A 418 13.55 12.28 5.66
CA ILE A 418 13.79 11.37 6.77
C ILE A 418 13.30 12.06 8.04
N ASN A 419 12.11 11.68 8.53
CA ASN A 419 11.56 12.30 9.73
C ASN A 419 12.30 11.85 10.98
N SER A 420 12.03 12.53 12.10
CA SER A 420 12.68 12.26 13.39
C SER A 420 12.58 10.79 13.79
N SER A 421 13.64 10.27 14.38
CA SER A 421 13.72 8.87 14.85
C SER A 421 13.50 7.81 13.75
N THR A 422 13.80 8.15 12.50
CA THR A 422 13.78 7.22 11.36
C THR A 422 15.12 7.17 10.65
N THR A 423 15.34 6.12 9.87
CA THR A 423 16.62 5.86 9.21
C THR A 423 16.42 5.57 7.72
N PHE A 424 17.26 6.19 6.89
CA PHE A 424 17.53 5.76 5.52
C PHE A 424 18.86 5.02 5.50
N ASP A 425 18.82 3.70 5.31
CA ASP A 425 19.99 2.83 5.33
C ASP A 425 20.44 2.49 3.91
N VAL A 426 21.66 2.88 3.57
CA VAL A 426 22.27 2.61 2.25
C VAL A 426 23.42 1.62 2.32
N THR A 427 23.70 1.05 3.49
CA THR A 427 24.83 0.13 3.72
C THR A 427 24.73 -1.13 2.87
N GLY A 428 23.51 -1.61 2.62
CA GLY A 428 23.22 -2.78 1.80
C GLY A 428 23.30 -2.55 0.29
N SER A 429 23.43 -1.29 -0.18
CA SER A 429 23.53 -0.99 -1.61
C SER A 429 24.77 -1.65 -2.23
N ALA A 430 24.69 -2.10 -3.48
CA ALA A 430 25.84 -2.59 -4.23
C ALA A 430 26.76 -1.45 -4.69
N ALA A 431 26.25 -0.21 -4.77
CA ALA A 431 27.07 0.94 -5.10
C ALA A 431 28.00 1.31 -3.92
N SER A 432 29.25 1.64 -4.20
CA SER A 432 30.16 2.22 -3.20
C SER A 432 29.82 3.67 -2.89
N THR A 433 29.28 4.38 -3.89
CA THR A 433 28.82 5.76 -3.78
C THR A 433 27.32 5.82 -4.05
N VAL A 434 26.56 6.35 -3.10
CA VAL A 434 25.16 6.71 -3.27
C VAL A 434 25.08 8.21 -3.50
N THR A 435 24.51 8.61 -4.63
CA THR A 435 24.46 10.03 -5.02
C THR A 435 23.10 10.61 -4.69
N LEU A 436 23.09 11.74 -3.98
CA LEU A 436 21.97 12.67 -3.99
C LEU A 436 22.11 13.53 -5.26
N GLY A 437 21.28 13.27 -6.26
CA GLY A 437 21.32 13.93 -7.55
C GLY A 437 21.07 15.44 -7.46
N ALA A 438 21.52 16.20 -8.46
CA ALA A 438 21.53 17.67 -8.44
C ALA A 438 20.15 18.32 -8.21
N THR A 439 19.06 17.63 -8.57
CA THR A 439 17.69 18.11 -8.37
C THR A 439 17.01 17.50 -7.14
N GLN A 440 17.69 16.62 -6.41
CA GLN A 440 17.14 15.95 -5.24
C GLN A 440 17.39 16.75 -3.96
N PHE A 441 16.42 16.69 -3.06
CA PHE A 441 16.51 17.25 -1.71
C PHE A 441 16.65 16.14 -0.67
N LEU A 442 17.57 16.28 0.27
CA LEU A 442 17.60 15.47 1.50
C LEU A 442 17.16 16.35 2.67
N THR A 443 16.04 15.98 3.29
CA THR A 443 15.34 16.79 4.29
C THR A 443 14.96 16.04 5.55
N GLY A 444 14.55 16.78 6.58
CA GLY A 444 14.08 16.23 7.85
C GLY A 444 15.19 16.12 8.89
N THR A 445 14.90 15.38 9.97
CA THR A 445 15.76 15.30 11.17
C THR A 445 16.21 13.89 11.53
N GLY A 446 16.04 12.94 10.61
CA GLY A 446 16.44 11.56 10.82
C GLY A 446 17.89 11.28 10.46
N THR A 447 18.18 9.99 10.26
CA THR A 447 19.55 9.49 10.06
C THR A 447 19.71 8.87 8.67
N VAL A 448 20.80 9.21 7.98
CA VAL A 448 21.33 8.40 6.87
C VAL A 448 22.38 7.44 7.43
N LEU A 449 22.15 6.14 7.35
CA LEU A 449 23.13 5.12 7.74
C LEU A 449 23.96 4.70 6.52
N ALA A 450 25.25 5.02 6.52
CA ALA A 450 26.12 4.92 5.35
C ALA A 450 27.47 4.24 5.64
N THR A 451 27.57 3.42 6.71
CA THR A 451 28.78 2.66 7.03
C THR A 451 29.36 1.93 5.81
N GLY A 452 30.63 2.20 5.49
CA GLY A 452 31.33 1.62 4.34
C GLY A 452 30.92 2.18 2.97
N LYS A 453 30.15 3.28 2.94
CA LYS A 453 29.68 3.96 1.73
C LYS A 453 30.12 5.42 1.71
N THR A 454 30.13 5.99 0.50
CA THR A 454 30.18 7.43 0.29
C THR A 454 28.79 7.92 -0.08
N VAL A 455 28.30 8.95 0.59
CA VAL A 455 27.13 9.73 0.17
C VAL A 455 27.64 10.96 -0.57
N LEU A 456 27.42 11.03 -1.89
CA LEU A 456 27.79 12.18 -2.70
C LEU A 456 26.63 13.17 -2.77
N ALA A 457 26.77 14.33 -2.14
CA ALA A 457 25.77 15.38 -2.10
C ALA A 457 25.94 16.36 -3.27
N ASN A 458 25.42 16.01 -4.45
CA ASN A 458 25.33 16.94 -5.59
C ASN A 458 24.02 17.76 -5.55
N GLY A 459 23.01 17.28 -4.84
CA GLY A 459 21.74 17.95 -4.63
C GLY A 459 21.74 18.90 -3.44
N THR A 460 20.56 19.09 -2.86
CA THR A 460 20.34 19.99 -1.73
C THR A 460 20.22 19.23 -0.42
N LEU A 461 21.07 19.57 0.55
CA LEU A 461 20.88 19.24 1.96
C LEU A 461 20.04 20.36 2.61
N ALA A 462 18.91 20.02 3.22
CA ALA A 462 18.05 20.97 3.92
C ALA A 462 17.51 20.33 5.22
N PRO A 463 18.33 20.31 6.29
CA PRO A 463 17.94 19.74 7.57
C PRO A 463 16.63 20.31 8.11
N GLY A 464 15.85 19.49 8.81
CA GLY A 464 14.82 19.98 9.73
C GLY A 464 13.34 19.95 9.32
N ASN A 465 12.53 20.27 10.33
CA ASN A 465 11.27 21.03 10.23
C ASN A 465 11.58 22.48 10.68
N SER A 466 12.70 23.02 10.19
CA SER A 466 13.12 24.43 10.21
C SER A 466 13.11 25.16 11.58
N PRO A 467 14.28 25.43 12.19
CA PRO A 467 15.55 24.75 11.96
C PRO A 467 15.55 23.28 12.42
N GLY A 468 16.54 22.49 12.03
CA GLY A 468 16.70 21.11 12.49
C GLY A 468 18.07 20.49 12.28
N ALA A 469 18.25 19.30 12.84
CA ALA A 469 19.49 18.52 12.76
C ALA A 469 19.29 17.26 11.92
N LEU A 470 20.05 17.11 10.84
CA LEU A 470 20.16 15.87 10.07
C LEU A 470 21.39 15.10 10.53
N THR A 471 21.31 13.77 10.58
CA THR A 471 22.45 12.93 10.97
C THR A 471 22.88 12.03 9.83
N GLN A 472 24.18 11.85 9.64
CA GLN A 472 24.72 10.70 8.94
C GLN A 472 25.57 9.85 9.90
N ASP A 473 25.33 8.54 9.87
CA ASP A 473 25.96 7.54 10.70
C ASP A 473 26.88 6.65 9.86
N GLY A 474 28.18 6.71 10.15
CA GLY A 474 29.25 6.06 9.38
C GLY A 474 29.44 6.59 7.95
N GLY A 475 30.48 6.07 7.30
CA GLY A 475 30.78 6.37 5.88
C GLY A 475 31.42 7.75 5.66
N SER A 476 31.44 8.19 4.41
CA SER A 476 31.91 9.54 4.03
C SER A 476 30.76 10.33 3.44
N LEU A 477 30.52 11.55 3.94
CA LEU A 477 29.70 12.54 3.26
C LEU A 477 30.63 13.37 2.38
N GLN A 478 30.51 13.20 1.07
CA GLN A 478 31.30 13.95 0.10
C GLN A 478 30.44 15.07 -0.50
N LEU A 479 30.87 16.32 -0.34
CA LEU A 479 30.16 17.45 -0.92
C LEU A 479 30.53 17.60 -2.40
N GLY A 480 29.51 17.65 -3.26
CA GLY A 480 29.70 17.83 -4.70
C GLY A 480 29.72 19.30 -5.07
N GLY A 481 30.67 19.72 -5.91
CA GLY A 481 30.68 21.09 -6.42
C GLY A 481 29.41 21.40 -7.22
N GLY A 482 28.80 22.55 -6.95
CA GLY A 482 27.47 22.92 -7.43
C GLY A 482 26.32 22.47 -6.54
N GLY A 483 26.55 21.62 -5.55
CA GLY A 483 25.56 21.22 -4.55
C GLY A 483 25.20 22.35 -3.58
N ASP A 484 24.16 22.11 -2.77
CA ASP A 484 23.53 23.13 -1.94
C ASP A 484 23.36 22.68 -0.49
N LEU A 485 23.65 23.56 0.46
CA LEU A 485 23.08 23.53 1.81
C LEU A 485 22.10 24.68 1.95
N ASN A 486 20.82 24.36 2.09
CA ASN A 486 19.82 25.34 2.51
C ASN A 486 19.85 25.40 4.04
N TRP A 487 20.41 26.48 4.58
CA TRP A 487 20.67 26.65 6.00
C TRP A 487 19.75 27.70 6.62
N GLN A 488 18.95 27.27 7.59
CA GLN A 488 17.99 28.11 8.28
C GLN A 488 18.49 28.51 9.67
N VAL A 489 18.12 29.73 10.09
CA VAL A 489 18.35 30.23 11.44
C VAL A 489 17.16 31.05 11.94
N HIS A 490 16.67 30.68 13.12
CA HIS A 490 15.58 31.37 13.81
C HIS A 490 16.04 32.11 15.06
N ASP A 491 16.99 31.53 15.79
CA ASP A 491 17.62 32.13 16.97
C ASP A 491 19.13 31.95 16.86
N VAL A 492 19.84 33.07 16.72
CA VAL A 492 21.29 33.06 16.51
C VAL A 492 22.08 32.62 17.74
N ASN A 493 21.46 32.66 18.92
CA ASN A 493 22.06 32.16 20.16
C ASN A 493 21.48 30.81 20.58
N GLY A 494 20.54 30.27 19.79
CA GLY A 494 19.93 28.98 20.04
C GLY A 494 20.89 27.83 19.78
N ALA A 495 20.57 26.64 20.31
CA ALA A 495 21.37 25.44 20.09
C ALA A 495 21.30 24.96 18.63
N ALA A 496 22.37 24.31 18.15
CA ALA A 496 22.36 23.64 16.85
C ALA A 496 21.20 22.64 16.74
N GLY A 497 20.51 22.63 15.61
CA GLY A 497 19.32 21.81 15.37
C GLY A 497 18.02 22.33 15.97
N ALA A 498 18.04 23.46 16.70
CA ALA A 498 16.83 24.10 17.24
C ALA A 498 16.79 25.61 16.94
N GLY A 499 17.91 26.31 17.17
CA GLY A 499 18.07 27.72 16.80
C GLY A 499 18.51 27.91 15.35
N TYR A 500 19.27 26.96 14.81
CA TYR A 500 19.77 26.96 13.43
C TYR A 500 20.02 25.53 12.93
N ASP A 501 20.10 25.36 11.61
CA ASP A 501 20.30 24.05 10.99
C ASP A 501 21.70 23.50 11.20
N THR A 502 21.81 22.19 11.32
CA THR A 502 23.11 21.51 11.39
C THR A 502 23.05 20.11 10.81
N ILE A 503 24.21 19.59 10.42
CA ILE A 503 24.41 18.22 9.98
C ILE A 503 25.46 17.57 10.89
N SER A 504 25.10 16.46 11.53
CA SER A 504 26.01 15.73 12.41
C SER A 504 26.50 14.45 11.76
N LEU A 505 27.82 14.25 11.76
CA LEU A 505 28.50 13.08 11.25
C LEU A 505 29.03 12.28 12.44
N VAL A 506 28.42 11.12 12.70
CA VAL A 506 28.65 10.31 13.90
C VAL A 506 29.22 8.91 13.59
N ASN A 507 29.72 8.24 14.62
CA ASN A 507 30.22 6.85 14.59
C ASN A 507 31.25 6.58 13.46
N GLY A 508 32.22 7.49 13.31
CA GLY A 508 33.25 7.38 12.28
C GLY A 508 32.82 7.88 10.90
N ALA A 509 31.66 8.55 10.78
CA ALA A 509 31.35 9.34 9.60
C ALA A 509 32.36 10.49 9.42
N THR A 510 32.69 10.78 8.17
CA THR A 510 33.67 11.82 7.78
C THR A 510 33.04 12.81 6.80
N LEU A 511 33.57 14.03 6.76
CA LEU A 511 33.24 15.03 5.74
C LEU A 511 34.40 15.13 4.73
N ASP A 512 34.11 14.89 3.46
CA ASP A 512 35.06 15.00 2.35
C ASP A 512 34.70 16.19 1.45
N LEU A 513 35.65 17.13 1.35
CA LEU A 513 35.53 18.36 0.57
C LEU A 513 36.38 18.35 -0.72
N SER A 514 37.04 17.23 -1.03
CA SER A 514 38.05 17.15 -2.09
C SER A 514 37.54 17.37 -3.53
N LEU A 515 36.22 17.34 -3.75
CA LEU A 515 35.61 17.63 -5.05
C LEU A 515 35.31 19.12 -5.27
N LEU A 516 35.43 19.93 -4.23
CA LEU A 516 35.12 21.35 -4.31
C LEU A 516 36.30 22.11 -4.91
N THR A 517 35.99 23.17 -5.66
CA THR A 517 36.97 24.13 -6.16
C THR A 517 36.33 25.51 -6.26
N SER A 518 37.12 26.58 -6.26
CA SER A 518 36.59 27.94 -6.51
C SER A 518 35.85 28.12 -7.85
N LEU A 519 36.06 27.24 -8.83
CA LEU A 519 35.31 27.23 -10.10
C LEU A 519 34.03 26.39 -10.04
N ASN A 520 33.94 25.46 -9.10
CA ASN A 520 32.78 24.61 -8.86
C ASN A 520 32.49 24.53 -7.36
N PRO A 521 32.06 25.65 -6.74
CA PRO A 521 31.96 25.74 -5.29
C PRO A 521 30.73 25.02 -4.75
N TYR A 522 30.74 24.68 -3.47
CA TYR A 522 29.54 24.27 -2.74
C TYR A 522 28.76 25.50 -2.27
N ASN A 523 27.44 25.51 -2.46
CA ASN A 523 26.61 26.66 -2.09
C ASN A 523 26.11 26.53 -0.65
N ILE A 524 26.23 27.61 0.13
CA ILE A 524 25.59 27.77 1.43
C ILE A 524 24.53 28.86 1.31
N ASN A 525 23.27 28.45 1.30
CA ASN A 525 22.14 29.32 1.04
C ASN A 525 21.49 29.70 2.36
N LEU A 526 21.67 30.95 2.77
CA LEU A 526 21.22 31.42 4.07
C LEU A 526 19.73 31.73 4.04
N TRP A 527 19.04 31.39 5.12
CA TRP A 527 17.63 31.73 5.32
C TRP A 527 17.35 32.07 6.79
N SER A 528 17.04 33.33 7.08
CA SER A 528 16.64 33.71 8.44
C SER A 528 15.12 33.65 8.60
N LEU A 529 14.66 33.17 9.75
CA LEU A 529 13.26 32.96 10.05
C LEU A 529 12.79 33.82 11.23
N SER A 530 11.65 34.49 11.09
CA SER A 530 10.98 35.18 12.20
C SER A 530 9.87 34.34 12.83
N GLY A 531 9.50 33.21 12.25
CA GLY A 531 8.46 32.32 12.77
C GLY A 531 8.60 30.89 12.24
N LEU A 532 8.22 29.93 13.09
CA LEU A 532 8.29 28.49 12.83
C LEU A 532 6.86 27.93 12.80
N GLY A 533 6.46 27.29 11.70
CA GLY A 533 5.14 26.65 11.54
C GLY A 533 4.02 27.56 10.99
N PRO A 534 3.98 27.85 9.67
CA PRO A 534 4.97 27.52 8.64
C PRO A 534 6.22 28.41 8.74
N ASP A 535 7.27 28.08 8.00
CA ASP A 535 8.47 28.92 7.91
C ASP A 535 8.11 30.31 7.40
N VAL A 536 8.42 31.32 8.22
CA VAL A 536 8.23 32.72 7.84
C VAL A 536 9.59 33.38 7.71
N ASN A 537 9.93 33.78 6.49
CA ASN A 537 11.12 34.58 6.24
C ASN A 537 11.09 35.90 7.02
N GLY A 538 12.17 36.20 7.73
CA GLY A 538 12.28 37.43 8.50
C GLY A 538 13.53 37.44 9.38
N ASN A 539 13.64 38.45 10.23
CA ASN A 539 14.82 38.59 11.09
C ASN A 539 14.90 37.43 12.09
N ALA A 540 16.02 36.72 12.10
CA ALA A 540 16.37 35.79 13.16
C ALA A 540 16.49 36.54 14.49
N THR A 541 15.97 35.94 15.54
CA THR A 541 15.99 36.44 16.92
C THR A 541 17.44 36.58 17.40
N GLY A 542 17.72 37.67 18.11
CA GLY A 542 19.00 37.87 18.81
C GLY A 542 20.17 38.34 17.94
N PHE A 543 20.00 38.48 16.63
CA PHE A 543 21.08 38.95 15.76
C PHE A 543 21.37 40.44 15.96
N ASN A 544 22.63 40.75 16.26
CA ASN A 544 23.17 42.08 16.34
C ASN A 544 24.40 42.18 15.43
N ASN A 545 24.31 43.04 14.42
CA ASN A 545 25.35 43.16 13.40
C ASN A 545 26.66 43.81 13.87
N THR A 546 26.77 44.17 15.15
CA THR A 546 28.03 44.61 15.77
C THR A 546 28.76 43.49 16.50
N LEU A 547 28.14 42.32 16.65
CA LEU A 547 28.72 41.15 17.31
C LEU A 547 29.18 40.13 16.26
N ALA A 548 30.21 39.35 16.63
CA ALA A 548 30.63 38.19 15.85
C ALA A 548 29.82 36.96 16.27
N TYR A 549 29.52 36.10 15.30
CA TYR A 549 28.81 34.84 15.53
C TYR A 549 29.52 33.70 14.80
N SER A 550 29.35 32.49 15.31
CA SER A 550 29.83 31.26 14.69
C SER A 550 28.77 30.16 14.89
N TRP A 551 28.33 29.54 13.80
CA TRP A 551 27.33 28.47 13.82
C TRP A 551 27.86 27.22 13.12
N THR A 552 27.75 26.06 13.76
CA THR A 552 28.22 24.79 13.20
C THR A 552 27.29 24.30 12.09
N LEU A 553 27.78 24.29 10.85
CA LEU A 553 27.08 23.74 9.69
C LEU A 553 27.18 22.22 9.67
N PHE A 554 28.40 21.70 9.86
CA PHE A 554 28.69 20.27 9.93
C PHE A 554 29.58 20.00 11.15
N SER A 555 29.24 18.97 11.95
CA SER A 555 30.10 18.46 13.02
C SER A 555 30.53 17.03 12.71
N THR A 556 31.77 16.68 13.04
CA THR A 556 32.35 15.35 12.77
C THR A 556 33.18 14.86 13.95
N GLY A 557 33.50 13.56 13.97
CA GLY A 557 34.42 12.98 14.96
C GLY A 557 35.90 12.98 14.56
N SER A 558 36.27 13.53 13.41
CA SER A 558 37.63 13.47 12.84
C SER A 558 37.93 14.71 12.01
N ALA A 559 39.18 15.17 11.99
CA ALA A 559 39.53 16.40 11.29
C ALA A 559 39.07 16.41 9.82
N ILE A 560 38.47 17.53 9.41
CA ILE A 560 37.96 17.77 8.06
C ILE A 560 39.14 18.00 7.13
N ALA A 561 39.24 17.21 6.06
CA ALA A 561 40.28 17.32 5.05
C ALA A 561 39.79 18.08 3.81
N GLY A 562 40.72 18.70 3.08
CA GLY A 562 40.42 19.36 1.80
C GLY A 562 39.68 20.70 1.92
N PHE A 563 39.67 21.31 3.11
CA PHE A 563 39.04 22.62 3.29
C PHE A 563 39.84 23.76 2.63
N ASP A 564 39.18 24.50 1.75
CA ASP A 564 39.56 25.84 1.30
C ASP A 564 38.31 26.73 1.37
N ALA A 565 38.41 27.89 2.01
CA ALA A 565 37.26 28.80 2.15
C ALA A 565 36.74 29.34 0.80
N THR A 566 37.60 29.37 -0.24
CA THR A 566 37.22 29.82 -1.60
C THR A 566 36.41 28.81 -2.38
N ASP A 567 36.33 27.57 -1.90
CA ASP A 567 35.56 26.49 -2.51
C ASP A 567 34.08 26.52 -2.08
N PHE A 568 33.69 27.51 -1.27
CA PHE A 568 32.33 27.73 -0.81
C PHE A 568 31.78 29.07 -1.32
N LYS A 569 30.52 29.06 -1.74
CA LYS A 569 29.78 30.25 -2.12
C LYS A 569 28.65 30.49 -1.14
N ILE A 570 28.72 31.59 -0.40
CA ILE A 570 27.68 31.98 0.57
C ILE A 570 26.66 32.88 -0.12
N ASN A 571 25.42 32.39 -0.24
CA ASN A 571 24.31 33.12 -0.82
C ASN A 571 23.46 33.73 0.29
N VAL A 572 23.53 35.06 0.44
CA VAL A 572 22.78 35.83 1.45
C VAL A 572 21.36 36.17 0.95
N GLY A 573 21.17 36.30 -0.37
CA GLY A 573 19.85 36.50 -0.98
C GLY A 573 19.11 35.19 -1.22
N ALA A 574 17.90 35.29 -1.77
CA ALA A 574 17.10 34.12 -2.17
C ALA A 574 17.86 33.27 -3.22
N PHE A 575 18.02 31.98 -2.92
CA PHE A 575 18.71 31.02 -3.80
C PHE A 575 18.20 29.60 -3.51
N ASN A 576 18.03 28.78 -4.55
CA ASN A 576 17.64 27.36 -4.41
C ASN A 576 16.43 27.12 -3.46
N GLY A 577 15.39 27.94 -3.59
CA GLY A 577 14.18 27.83 -2.78
C GLY A 577 14.23 28.52 -1.41
N THR A 578 15.38 29.04 -0.96
CA THR A 578 15.45 29.88 0.25
C THR A 578 14.96 31.31 -0.04
N SER A 579 14.51 32.02 1.01
CA SER A 579 14.12 33.44 0.89
C SER A 579 15.25 34.43 1.25
N GLY A 580 16.41 33.94 1.68
CA GLY A 580 17.57 34.77 2.06
C GLY A 580 17.66 35.12 3.54
N PHE A 581 18.79 35.70 3.92
CA PHE A 581 19.07 36.23 5.26
C PHE A 581 18.60 37.69 5.36
N SER A 582 17.55 37.91 6.15
CA SER A 582 16.82 39.17 6.23
C SER A 582 17.42 40.18 7.23
N ASN A 583 18.18 39.72 8.22
CA ASN A 583 18.78 40.64 9.19
C ASN A 583 19.80 41.56 8.51
N SER A 584 19.79 42.86 8.86
CA SER A 584 20.75 43.83 8.32
C SER A 584 22.18 43.48 8.74
N LEU A 585 23.08 43.31 7.77
CA LEU A 585 24.47 42.96 8.04
C LEU A 585 25.32 44.14 8.54
N GLY A 586 24.84 45.39 8.45
CA GLY A 586 25.63 46.56 8.89
C GLY A 586 26.98 46.71 8.18
N GLY A 587 27.12 46.13 6.98
CA GLY A 587 28.38 46.02 6.24
C GLY A 587 29.25 44.82 6.61
N GLY A 588 28.90 44.06 7.66
CA GLY A 588 29.55 42.81 8.03
C GLY A 588 29.43 41.74 6.95
N SER A 589 30.20 40.66 7.10
CA SER A 589 30.30 39.62 6.07
C SER A 589 30.27 38.22 6.68
N PHE A 590 29.78 37.28 5.90
CA PHE A 590 29.85 35.85 6.23
C PHE A 590 31.08 35.22 5.60
N SER A 591 31.64 34.23 6.30
CA SER A 591 32.72 33.38 5.83
C SER A 591 32.55 31.96 6.38
N VAL A 592 33.15 30.97 5.74
CA VAL A 592 33.27 29.62 6.29
C VAL A 592 34.64 29.44 6.92
N GLY A 593 34.72 28.61 7.94
CA GLY A 593 35.97 28.25 8.61
C GLY A 593 35.88 26.90 9.29
N LEU A 594 37.02 26.44 9.80
CA LEU A 594 37.08 25.28 10.67
C LEU A 594 37.11 25.70 12.14
N ALA A 595 36.54 24.87 13.01
CA ALA A 595 36.55 25.04 14.46
C ALA A 595 36.76 23.69 15.18
N ASP A 596 36.89 23.75 16.51
CA ASP A 596 37.03 22.60 17.41
C ASP A 596 38.16 21.61 17.05
N GLY A 597 39.34 22.13 16.68
CA GLY A 597 40.44 21.26 16.25
C GLY A 597 40.19 20.61 14.88
N ASP A 598 39.56 21.38 13.99
CA ASP A 598 39.25 21.04 12.59
C ASP A 598 38.14 19.99 12.42
N THR A 599 37.35 19.70 13.45
CA THR A 599 36.24 18.72 13.38
C THR A 599 34.90 19.34 12.99
N ASP A 600 34.78 20.67 13.07
CA ASP A 600 33.56 21.42 12.74
C ASP A 600 33.79 22.34 11.54
N LEU A 601 32.86 22.30 10.56
CA LEU A 601 32.72 23.33 9.54
C LEU A 601 31.71 24.37 10.03
N VAL A 602 32.15 25.61 10.21
CA VAL A 602 31.34 26.69 10.79
C VAL A 602 31.07 27.81 9.79
N LEU A 603 29.89 28.43 9.90
CA LEU A 603 29.55 29.71 9.30
C LEU A 603 29.87 30.82 10.31
N ASN A 604 30.76 31.74 9.94
CA ASN A 604 31.16 32.87 10.77
C ASN A 604 30.58 34.17 10.22
N PHE A 605 29.95 34.96 11.07
CA PHE A 605 29.64 36.36 10.78
C PHE A 605 30.67 37.28 11.44
N THR A 606 31.31 38.13 10.64
CA THR A 606 32.26 39.14 11.11
C THR A 606 31.69 40.55 10.92
N PRO A 607 31.49 41.33 12.01
CA PRO A 607 31.01 42.70 11.91
C PRO A 607 32.09 43.61 11.31
N VAL A 608 31.68 44.73 10.71
CA VAL A 608 32.64 45.78 10.33
C VAL A 608 33.19 46.41 11.62
N PRO A 609 34.52 46.54 11.78
CA PRO A 609 35.07 47.23 12.93
C PRO A 609 34.55 48.67 12.98
N GLU A 610 33.93 49.07 14.08
CA GLU A 610 33.53 50.47 14.24
C GLU A 610 34.75 51.37 14.03
N PRO A 611 34.65 52.47 13.25
CA PRO A 611 35.74 53.44 13.16
C PRO A 611 35.98 53.96 14.58
N ARG A 612 37.12 53.57 15.17
CA ARG A 612 37.49 53.93 16.54
C ARG A 612 37.24 55.43 16.71
N ALA A 613 36.37 55.82 17.63
CA ALA A 613 36.05 57.22 17.93
C ALA A 613 37.31 58.08 18.19
N ALA A 614 38.45 57.45 18.49
CA ALA A 614 39.77 58.07 18.58
C ALA A 614 40.22 58.79 17.29
N LEU A 615 39.86 58.32 16.09
CA LEU A 615 40.27 58.97 14.83
C LEU A 615 39.48 60.26 14.56
N LEU A 616 38.20 60.30 14.95
CA LEU A 616 37.35 61.48 14.81
C LEU A 616 37.68 62.55 15.87
N CYS A 617 38.00 62.14 17.10
CA CYS A 617 38.51 63.06 18.13
C CYS A 617 39.90 63.62 17.80
N GLY A 618 40.79 62.84 17.16
CA GLY A 618 42.12 63.30 16.75
C GLY A 618 42.08 64.38 15.65
N LEU A 619 41.18 64.25 14.67
CA LEU A 619 40.97 65.25 13.61
C LEU A 619 40.24 66.50 14.13
N GLY A 620 39.30 66.34 15.07
CA GLY A 620 38.66 67.46 15.77
C GLY A 620 39.63 68.30 16.61
N LEU A 621 40.57 67.65 17.32
CA LEU A 621 41.59 68.35 18.13
C LEU A 621 42.66 69.05 17.28
N LEU A 622 43.08 68.46 16.15
CA LEU A 622 44.01 69.12 15.22
C LEU A 622 43.38 70.35 14.54
N ALA A 623 42.08 70.29 14.21
CA ALA A 623 41.34 71.44 13.67
C ALA A 623 41.16 72.57 14.71
N LEU A 624 40.96 72.22 15.99
CA LEU A 624 40.89 73.18 17.10
C LEU A 624 42.26 73.79 17.46
N LEU A 625 43.36 73.04 17.34
CA LEU A 625 44.72 73.55 17.57
C LEU A 625 45.21 74.45 16.43
N ARG A 626 44.74 74.26 15.19
CA ARG A 626 45.08 75.14 14.05
C ARG A 626 44.32 76.46 14.07
N ARG A 627 43.17 76.55 14.75
CA ARG A 627 42.37 77.78 14.88
C ARG A 627 42.79 78.71 16.01
N ARG A 628 43.72 78.29 16.88
CA ARG A 628 44.23 79.07 18.02
C ARG A 628 45.57 79.78 17.74
N ARG A 629 46.10 79.70 16.51
CA ARG A 629 47.25 80.45 16.01
C ARG A 629 46.88 81.17 14.70
N ALA A 630 46.07 82.22 14.81
CA ALA A 630 45.92 83.27 13.80
C ALA A 630 45.58 84.56 14.54
#